data_AF-A0A658KI19-F1
#
_entry.id   AF-A0A658KI19-F1
#
_cell.length_a   1.000
_cell.length_b   1.000
_cell.length_c   1.000
_cell.angle_alpha   90.00
_cell.angle_beta   90.00
_cell.angle_gamma   90.00
#
_symmetry.space_group_name_H-M   'P 1'
#
loop_
_entity.id
_entity.type
_entity.pdbx_description
1 polymer ?
#
loop_
_entity_poly.entity_id
_entity_poly.type
_entity_poly.pdbx_seq_one_letter_code
_entity_poly.pdbx_strand_id
1 'polypeptide(L)' 'MITTGSWSDVEAIFLSEDGTERAVILLNMLQRQQKMVLPISSLSRVEARA' A
#
# COMPACT_ATOMS: atom_id res chain seq x y z
N MET A 1 -3.38 -2.58 4.12
CA MET A 1 -4.54 -1.80 3.68
C MET A 1 -4.20 -0.32 3.76
N ILE A 2 -4.61 0.44 2.76
CA ILE A 2 -4.45 1.90 2.74
C ILE A 2 -5.60 2.51 3.54
N THR A 3 -5.31 3.45 4.45
CA THR A 3 -6.31 4.01 5.39
C THR A 3 -6.65 5.48 5.12
N THR A 4 -6.04 6.10 4.11
CA THR A 4 -6.17 7.55 3.85
C THR A 4 -6.33 7.89 2.38
N GLY A 5 -7.08 8.96 2.08
CA GLY A 5 -7.25 9.50 0.73
C GLY A 5 -8.16 8.67 -0.18
N SER A 6 -8.14 8.97 -1.48
CA SER A 6 -9.01 8.35 -2.50
C SER A 6 -8.78 6.84 -2.73
N TRP A 7 -7.83 6.23 -2.02
CA TRP A 7 -7.46 4.82 -2.13
C TRP A 7 -7.69 4.08 -0.81
N SER A 8 -8.48 4.65 0.11
CA SER A 8 -8.86 3.97 1.35
C SER A 8 -9.51 2.61 1.03
N ASP A 9 -9.25 1.63 1.90
CA ASP A 9 -9.80 0.27 1.81
C ASP A 9 -9.24 -0.61 0.67
N VAL A 10 -8.25 -0.10 -0.09
CA VAL A 10 -7.55 -0.90 -1.11
C VAL A 10 -6.46 -1.76 -0.47
N GLU A 11 -6.42 -3.03 -0.87
CA GLU A 11 -5.36 -3.96 -0.51
C GLU A 11 -4.10 -3.76 -1.36
N ALA A 12 -2.96 -3.95 -0.70
CA ALA A 12 -1.68 -3.42 -1.14
C ALA A 12 -0.56 -4.32 -0.62
N ILE A 13 0.39 -4.67 -1.47
CA ILE A 13 1.60 -5.39 -1.05
C ILE A 13 2.69 -4.38 -0.73
N PHE A 14 3.21 -4.45 0.49
CA PHE A 14 4.38 -3.69 0.90
C PHE A 14 5.64 -4.27 0.23
N LEU A 15 6.39 -3.41 -0.47
CA LEU A 15 7.63 -3.80 -1.16
C LEU A 15 8.88 -3.45 -0.36
N SER A 16 9.00 -2.21 0.11
CA SER A 16 10.17 -1.74 0.87
C SER A 16 9.92 -0.36 1.51
N GLU A 17 10.73 0.00 2.51
CA GLU A 17 10.87 1.38 2.98
C GLU A 17 11.86 2.14 2.08
N ASP A 18 11.60 3.43 1.81
CA ASP A 18 12.51 4.27 1.01
C ASP A 18 13.53 5.06 1.85
N GLY A 19 13.54 4.84 3.18
CA GLY A 19 14.43 5.51 4.13
C GLY A 19 13.92 6.84 4.68
N THR A 20 12.70 7.28 4.31
CA THR A 20 12.08 8.53 4.77
C THR A 20 10.70 8.33 5.39
N GLU A 21 10.50 7.20 6.09
CA GLU A 21 9.20 6.78 6.65
C GLU A 21 8.09 6.61 5.60
N ARG A 22 8.46 6.32 4.36
CA ARG A 22 7.52 6.03 3.26
C ARG A 22 7.68 4.60 2.78
N ALA A 23 6.56 4.02 2.40
CA ALA A 23 6.43 2.68 1.88
C ALA A 23 6.24 2.71 0.37
N VAL A 24 6.87 1.76 -0.31
CA VAL A 24 6.58 1.44 -1.70
C VAL A 24 5.55 0.32 -1.73
N ILE A 25 4.46 0.54 -2.45
CA ILE A 25 3.30 -0.37 -2.50
C ILE A 25 3.04 -0.80 -3.95
N LEU A 26 2.72 -2.09 -4.14
CA LEU A 26 2.18 -2.61 -5.40
C LEU A 26 0.66 -2.77 -5.30
N LEU A 27 -0.06 -2.05 -6.17
CA LEU A 27 -1.50 -2.18 -6.37
C LEU A 27 -1.78 -2.95 -7.65
N ASN A 28 -2.77 -3.84 -7.62
CA ASN A 28 -3.29 -4.49 -8.81
C ASN A 28 -4.73 -4.07 -9.03
N MET A 29 -4.95 -3.13 -9.95
CA MET A 29 -6.26 -2.54 -10.22
C MET A 29 -6.55 -2.63 -11.71
N LEU A 30 -7.76 -3.08 -12.07
CA LEU A 30 -8.19 -3.21 -13.48
C LEU A 30 -7.18 -4.03 -14.33
N GLN A 31 -6.62 -5.09 -13.73
CA GLN A 31 -5.59 -5.94 -14.33
C GLN A 31 -4.29 -5.20 -14.70
N ARG A 32 -4.02 -4.06 -14.06
CA ARG A 32 -2.77 -3.32 -14.19
C ARG A 32 -2.09 -3.20 -12.84
N GLN A 33 -0.78 -3.42 -12.86
CA GLN A 33 0.07 -3.16 -11.71
C GLN A 33 0.47 -1.69 -11.65
N GLN A 34 0.28 -1.07 -10.50
CA GLN A 34 0.69 0.30 -10.22
C GLN A 34 1.59 0.32 -8.98
N LYS A 35 2.69 1.07 -9.08
CA LYS A 35 3.64 1.29 -7.99
C LYS A 35 3.36 2.66 -7.38
N MET A 36 3.15 2.71 -6.07
CA MET A 36 2.89 3.95 -5.34
C MET A 36 3.84 4.12 -4.16
N VAL A 37 4.13 5.38 -3.82
CA VAL A 37 4.90 5.77 -2.63
C VAL A 37 3.98 6.54 -1.69
N LEU A 38 3.82 6.08 -0.46
CA LEU A 38 2.92 6.66 0.53
C LEU A 38 3.59 6.70 1.91
N PRO A 39 3.21 7.60 2.83
CA PRO A 39 3.67 7.54 4.22
C PRO A 39 3.31 6.20 4.88
N ILE A 40 4.18 5.66 5.72
CA ILE A 40 3.90 4.42 6.46
C ILE A 40 2.67 4.59 7.37
N SER A 41 2.47 5.79 7.94
CA SER A 41 1.31 6.13 8.77
C SER A 41 -0.05 6.03 8.06
N SER A 42 -0.04 6.02 6.72
CA SER A 42 -1.23 5.84 5.89
C SER A 42 -1.60 4.37 5.65
N LEU A 43 -0.87 3.42 6.28
CA LEU A 43 -1.03 1.99 6.09
C LEU A 43 -1.42 1.29 7.38
N SER A 44 -2.28 0.29 7.26
CA SER A 44 -2.57 -0.69 8.30
C SER A 44 -2.17 -2.09 7.83
N ARG A 45 -1.59 -2.89 8.74
CA ARG A 45 -1.29 -4.29 8.47
C ARG A 45 -2.61 -5.07 8.39
N VAL A 46 -2.76 -5.87 7.35
CA VAL A 46 -3.83 -6.87 7.23
C VAL A 46 -3.16 -8.22 7.29
N GLU A 47 -3.66 -9.11 8.15
CA GLU A 47 -3.18 -10.49 8.17
C GLU A 47 -3.62 -11.18 6.88
N ALA A 48 -2.67 -11.84 6.19
CA ALA A 48 -2.99 -12.64 5.03
C ALA A 48 -3.88 -13.80 5.48
N ARG A 49 -5.14 -13.81 5.02
CA ARG A 49 -6.01 -14.98 5.20
C ARG A 49 -5.49 -16.07 4.26
N ALA A 50 -5.16 -17.23 4.84
CA ALA A 50 -4.71 -18.41 4.11
C ALA A 50 -5.83 -19.01 3.25
#